data_AF-A0A528TMR7-F1
#
_entry.id   AF-A0A528TMR7-F1
#
_cell.length_a   1.000
_cell.length_b   1.000
_cell.length_c   1.000
_cell.angle_alpha   90.00
_cell.angle_beta   90.00
_cell.angle_gamma   90.00
#
_symmetry.space_group_name_H-M   'P 1'
#
loop_
_entity.id
_entity.type
_entity.pdbx_description
1 polymer ?
#
loop_
_entity_poly.entity_id
_entity_poly.type
_entity_poly.pdbx_seq_one_letter_code
_entity_poly.pdbx_strand_id
1 'polypeptide(L)'
;LSKEMWRQAMAISTQLPDSPFGQAYTALDRALTEQIRALIARLQEIGLVRSDIDGPAVGELIFNNMNMMFIEFVKRDEAKIPELRAAIRRQNRILVAAIGV
;
A
#
# COMPACT_ATOMS: atom_id res chain seq x y z
N LEU A 1 -9.43 6.04 13.89
CA LEU A 1 -9.20 4.59 14.04
C LEU A 1 -7.93 4.38 14.86
N SER A 2 -7.99 3.65 15.97
CA SER A 2 -6.81 3.27 16.76
C SER A 2 -6.10 2.07 16.10
N LYS A 3 -4.86 1.77 16.50
CA LYS A 3 -4.17 0.54 16.05
C LYS A 3 -4.94 -0.71 16.46
N GLU A 4 -5.55 -0.71 17.64
CA GLU A 4 -6.40 -1.81 18.11
C GLU A 4 -7.59 -2.06 17.18
N MET A 5 -8.31 -1.01 16.77
CA MET A 5 -9.41 -1.15 15.81
C MET A 5 -8.95 -1.73 14.48
N TRP A 6 -7.77 -1.31 14.00
CA TRP A 6 -7.19 -1.88 12.78
C TRP A 6 -6.85 -3.36 12.92
N ARG A 7 -6.25 -3.78 14.04
CA ARG A 7 -5.99 -5.20 14.31
C ARG A 7 -7.27 -6.02 14.33
N GLN A 8 -8.34 -5.51 14.96
CA GLN A 8 -9.65 -6.18 14.97
C GLN A 8 -10.24 -6.28 13.56
N ALA A 9 -10.24 -5.19 12.79
CA ALA A 9 -10.71 -5.17 11.41
C ALA A 9 -9.96 -6.21 10.56
N MET A 10 -8.64 -6.23 10.62
CA MET A 10 -7.82 -7.19 9.89
C MET A 10 -8.07 -8.63 10.32
N ALA A 11 -8.23 -8.89 11.62
CA ALA A 11 -8.51 -10.22 12.13
C ALA A 11 -9.87 -10.74 11.62
N ILE A 12 -10.91 -9.89 11.67
CA ILE A 12 -12.25 -10.23 11.17
C ILE A 12 -12.22 -10.48 9.66
N SER A 13 -11.59 -9.60 8.88
CA SER A 13 -11.53 -9.78 7.42
C SER A 13 -10.74 -11.01 7.00
N THR A 14 -9.74 -11.42 7.79
CA THR A 14 -8.96 -12.65 7.55
C THR A 14 -9.74 -13.91 7.94
N GLN A 15 -10.44 -13.88 9.09
CA GLN A 15 -11.18 -15.04 9.59
C GLN A 15 -12.51 -15.27 8.86
N LEU A 16 -13.16 -14.19 8.41
CA LEU A 16 -14.47 -14.21 7.78
C LEU A 16 -14.43 -13.48 6.41
N PRO A 17 -13.63 -13.97 5.44
CA PRO A 17 -13.39 -13.28 4.18
C PRO A 17 -14.68 -13.07 3.36
N ASP A 18 -15.61 -14.02 3.41
CA ASP A 18 -16.88 -13.97 2.66
C ASP A 18 -17.98 -13.17 3.36
N SER A 19 -17.74 -12.70 4.60
CA SER A 19 -18.70 -11.83 5.29
C SER A 19 -18.81 -10.47 4.59
N PRO A 20 -19.93 -9.74 4.75
CA PRO A 20 -20.06 -8.38 4.20
C PRO A 20 -18.91 -7.45 4.60
N PHE A 21 -18.40 -7.60 5.84
CA PHE A 21 -17.24 -6.83 6.30
C PHE A 21 -15.94 -7.27 5.62
N GLY A 22 -15.68 -8.57 5.50
CA GLY A 22 -14.49 -9.10 4.83
C GLY A 22 -14.42 -8.69 3.35
N GLN A 23 -15.56 -8.75 2.65
CA GLN A 23 -15.67 -8.27 1.27
C GLN A 23 -15.46 -6.75 1.16
N ALA A 24 -16.02 -5.96 2.09
CA ALA A 24 -15.81 -4.51 2.12
C ALA A 24 -14.35 -4.14 2.37
N TYR A 25 -13.67 -4.84 3.28
CA TYR A 25 -12.24 -4.66 3.54
C TYR A 25 -11.40 -5.00 2.30
N THR A 26 -11.70 -6.12 1.64
CA THR A 26 -11.03 -6.52 0.40
C THR A 26 -11.26 -5.51 -0.73
N ALA A 27 -12.47 -4.99 -0.86
CA ALA A 27 -12.81 -3.95 -1.83
C ALA A 27 -12.05 -2.65 -1.57
N LEU A 28 -11.85 -2.28 -0.30
CA LEU A 28 -11.04 -1.14 0.09
C LEU A 28 -9.58 -1.32 -0.35
N ASP A 29 -8.96 -2.46 -0.05
CA ASP A 29 -7.58 -2.76 -0.47
C ASP A 29 -7.42 -2.71 -2.00
N ARG A 30 -8.40 -3.26 -2.72
CA ARG A 30 -8.44 -3.16 -4.19
C ARG A 30 -8.54 -1.72 -4.67
N ALA A 31 -9.43 -0.91 -4.09
CA ALA A 31 -9.58 0.49 -4.46
C ALA A 31 -8.32 1.32 -4.20
N LEU A 32 -7.59 1.02 -3.12
CA LEU A 32 -6.29 1.66 -2.83
C LEU A 32 -5.22 1.22 -3.83
N THR A 33 -5.19 -0.06 -4.20
CA THR A 33 -4.27 -0.58 -5.22
C THR A 33 -4.52 0.12 -6.57
N GLU A 34 -5.78 0.24 -7.00
CA GLU A 34 -6.15 0.92 -8.24
C GLU A 34 -5.73 2.39 -8.25
N GLN A 35 -5.84 3.09 -7.12
CA GLN A 35 -5.37 4.48 -7.02
C GLN A 35 -3.86 4.60 -7.26
N ILE A 36 -3.07 3.66 -6.74
CA ILE A 36 -1.61 3.67 -6.93
C ILE A 36 -1.27 3.29 -8.38
N ARG A 37 -1.96 2.31 -8.97
CA ARG A 37 -1.80 1.96 -10.40
C ARG A 37 -2.09 3.16 -11.30
N ALA A 38 -3.19 3.87 -11.04
CA ALA A 38 -3.57 5.08 -11.78
C ALA A 38 -2.53 6.21 -11.62
N LEU A 39 -1.96 6.37 -10.42
CA LEU A 39 -0.90 7.34 -10.20
C LEU A 39 0.36 7.01 -11.03
N ILE A 40 0.80 5.76 -11.06
CA ILE A 40 1.96 5.36 -11.86
C ILE A 40 1.70 5.57 -13.35
N ALA A 41 0.52 5.18 -13.85
CA ALA A 41 0.13 5.43 -15.23
C ALA A 41 0.18 6.93 -15.56
N ARG A 42 -0.36 7.79 -14.68
CA ARG A 42 -0.31 9.24 -14.88
C ARG A 42 1.12 9.79 -14.87
N LEU A 43 2.00 9.26 -14.03
CA LEU A 43 3.40 9.65 -13.99
C LEU A 43 4.16 9.21 -15.24
N GLN A 44 3.79 8.09 -15.86
CA GLN A 44 4.32 7.67 -17.17
C GLN A 44 3.86 8.61 -18.29
N GLU A 45 2.58 8.99 -18.31
CA GLU A 45 2.03 9.93 -19.31
C GLU A 45 2.76 11.28 -19.32
N ILE A 46 3.19 11.77 -18.16
CA ILE A 46 3.91 13.06 -18.04
C ILE A 46 5.44 12.90 -18.04
N GLY A 47 5.95 11.70 -18.32
CA GLY A 47 7.39 11.45 -18.47
C GLY A 47 8.21 11.51 -17.18
N LEU A 48 7.59 11.31 -16.01
CA LEU A 48 8.30 11.23 -14.72
C LEU A 48 8.63 9.79 -14.32
N VAL A 49 7.97 8.81 -14.93
CA VAL A 49 8.26 7.38 -14.81
C VAL A 49 8.53 6.85 -16.20
N ARG A 50 9.53 5.97 -16.35
CA ARG A 50 9.91 5.41 -17.65
C ARG A 50 8.73 4.67 -18.30
N SER A 51 8.57 4.81 -19.61
CA SER A 51 7.46 4.19 -20.35
C SER A 51 7.71 2.73 -20.72
N ASP A 52 8.93 2.23 -20.57
CA ASP A 52 9.35 0.86 -20.91
C ASP A 52 9.04 -0.18 -19.81
N ILE A 53 8.54 0.27 -18.65
CA ILE A 53 8.18 -0.61 -17.52
C ILE A 53 6.67 -0.84 -17.44
N ASP A 54 6.30 -2.00 -16.88
CA ASP A 54 4.91 -2.30 -16.54
C ASP A 54 4.44 -1.43 -15.35
N GLY A 55 3.81 -0.31 -15.66
CA GLY A 55 3.30 0.66 -14.68
C GLY A 55 2.29 0.05 -13.69
N PRO A 56 1.26 -0.67 -14.15
CA PRO A 56 0.37 -1.43 -13.28
C PRO A 56 1.07 -2.34 -12.28
N ALA A 57 2.01 -3.18 -12.73
CA ALA A 57 2.74 -4.07 -11.84
C ALA A 57 3.58 -3.31 -10.80
N VAL A 58 4.21 -2.20 -11.20
CA VAL A 58 4.93 -1.31 -10.27
C VAL A 58 3.98 -0.71 -9.23
N GLY A 59 2.78 -0.31 -9.62
CA GLY A 59 1.77 0.20 -8.70
C GLY A 59 1.34 -0.84 -7.66
N GLU A 60 1.12 -2.09 -8.09
CA GLU A 60 0.81 -3.22 -7.20
C GLU A 60 1.95 -3.50 -6.21
N LEU A 61 3.21 -3.49 -6.68
CA LEU A 61 4.37 -3.67 -5.82
C LEU A 61 4.48 -2.59 -4.74
N ILE A 62 4.24 -1.33 -5.10
CA ILE A 62 4.23 -0.21 -4.15
C ILE A 62 3.14 -0.41 -3.10
N PHE A 63 1.92 -0.73 -3.52
CA PHE A 63 0.80 -0.97 -2.59
C PHE A 63 1.10 -2.13 -1.64
N ASN A 64 1.52 -3.29 -2.17
CA ASN A 64 1.79 -4.48 -1.39
C ASN A 64 2.85 -4.21 -0.30
N ASN A 65 3.92 -3.50 -0.67
CA ASN A 65 4.96 -3.12 0.29
C ASN A 65 4.41 -2.17 1.37
N MET A 66 3.65 -1.14 0.95
CA MET A 66 3.06 -0.17 1.89
C MET A 66 2.04 -0.81 2.83
N ASN A 67 1.21 -1.72 2.33
CA ASN A 67 0.24 -2.45 3.13
C ASN A 67 0.95 -3.32 4.17
N MET A 68 1.96 -4.10 3.79
CA MET A 68 2.74 -4.89 4.75
C MET A 68 3.41 -4.01 5.82
N MET A 69 3.99 -2.85 5.46
CA MET A 69 4.54 -1.91 6.44
C MET A 69 3.48 -1.34 7.39
N PHE A 70 2.26 -1.10 6.91
CA PHE A 70 1.14 -0.68 7.74
C PHE A 70 0.72 -1.79 8.72
N ILE A 71 0.62 -3.04 8.24
CA ILE A 71 0.34 -4.21 9.07
C ILE A 71 1.35 -4.34 10.23
N GLU A 72 2.64 -4.21 9.94
CA GLU A 72 3.69 -4.26 10.97
C GLU A 72 3.62 -3.07 11.94
N PHE A 73 3.26 -1.88 11.45
CA PHE A 73 3.04 -0.70 12.29
C PHE A 73 1.86 -0.88 13.27
N VAL A 74 0.76 -1.47 12.82
CA VAL A 74 -0.40 -1.69 13.70
C VAL A 74 -0.17 -2.82 14.70
N LYS A 75 0.73 -3.78 14.43
CA LYS A 75 1.11 -4.82 15.40
C LYS A 75 1.91 -4.31 16.59
N ARG A 76 2.64 -3.21 16.43
CA ARG A 76 3.57 -2.66 17.44
C ARG A 76 3.00 -1.41 18.07
N ASP A 77 2.54 -1.49 19.31
CA ASP A 77 1.84 -0.35 19.94
C ASP A 77 2.74 0.88 20.09
N GLU A 78 4.02 0.70 20.44
CA GLU A 78 5.00 1.77 20.61
C GLU A 78 5.44 2.46 19.31
N ALA A 79 5.21 1.84 18.15
CA ALA A 79 5.66 2.37 16.86
C ALA A 79 5.01 3.72 16.54
N LYS A 80 5.77 4.69 16.05
CA LYS A 80 5.27 6.04 15.79
C LYS A 80 5.09 6.30 14.30
N ILE A 81 4.10 7.12 13.94
CA ILE A 81 3.84 7.49 12.53
C ILE A 81 5.09 8.04 11.82
N PRO A 82 5.95 8.88 12.45
CA PRO A 82 7.20 9.32 11.83
C PRO A 82 8.14 8.19 11.44
N GLU A 83 8.19 7.11 12.23
CA GLU A 83 9.03 5.93 11.95
C GLU A 83 8.49 5.15 10.75
N LEU A 84 7.17 4.93 10.69
CA LEU A 84 6.51 4.33 9.53
C LEU A 84 6.78 5.14 8.26
N ARG A 85 6.59 6.46 8.31
CA ARG A 85 6.85 7.35 7.17
C ARG A 85 8.32 7.31 6.73
N ALA A 86 9.26 7.24 7.67
CA ALA A 86 10.68 7.11 7.37
C ALA A 86 11.00 5.76 6.71
N ALA A 87 10.41 4.67 7.18
CA ALA A 87 10.56 3.34 6.57
C ALA A 87 9.99 3.28 5.15
N ILE A 88 8.78 3.82 4.93
CA ILE A 88 8.14 3.93 3.60
C ILE A 88 9.07 4.68 2.64
N ARG A 89 9.56 5.87 3.02
CA ARG A 89 10.50 6.63 2.18
C ARG A 89 11.77 5.85 1.89
N ARG A 90 12.37 5.23 2.90
CA ARG A 90 13.62 4.48 2.75
C ARG A 90 13.49 3.33 1.76
N GLN A 91 12.44 2.52 1.88
CA GLN A 91 12.23 1.36 1.00
C GLN A 91 11.81 1.78 -0.41
N ASN A 92 10.87 2.72 -0.54
CA ASN A 92 10.41 3.16 -1.85
C ASN A 92 11.47 3.97 -2.63
N ARG A 93 12.47 4.56 -1.96
CA ARG A 93 13.55 5.32 -2.63
C ARG A 93 14.25 4.50 -3.71
N ILE A 94 14.52 3.21 -3.46
CA ILE A 94 15.23 2.36 -4.43
C ILE A 94 14.36 2.12 -5.66
N LEU A 95 13.07 1.82 -5.44
CA LEU A 95 12.12 1.60 -6.53
C LEU A 95 11.92 2.89 -7.34
N VAL A 96 11.68 4.02 -6.67
CA VAL A 96 11.52 5.34 -7.32
C VAL A 96 12.75 5.69 -8.16
N ALA A 97 13.96 5.47 -7.64
CA ALA A 97 15.19 5.70 -8.39
C ALA A 97 15.35 4.76 -9.61
N ALA A 98 14.80 3.54 -9.53
CA ALA A 98 14.87 2.57 -10.62
C ALA A 98 13.84 2.84 -11.74
N ILE A 99 12.71 3.48 -11.42
CA ILE A 99 11.60 3.70 -12.36
C ILE A 99 11.51 5.14 -12.87
N GLY A 100 12.16 6.09 -12.21
CA GLY A 100 12.18 7.50 -12.62
C GLY A 100 12.92 7.73 -13.92
N VAL A 101 12.60 8.84 -14.58
CA VAL A 101 13.32 9.41 -15.74
C VAL A 101 14.41 10.37 -15.27
#